data_AF-A0A968QAK7-F1
#
_entry.id   AF-A0A968QAK7-F1
#
_cell.length_a   1.000
_cell.length_b   1.000
_cell.length_c   1.000
_cell.angle_alpha   90.00
_cell.angle_beta   90.00
_cell.angle_gamma   90.00
#
_symmetry.space_group_name_H-M   'P 1'
#
loop_
_entity.id
_entity.type
_entity.pdbx_description
1 polymer ?
#
loop_
_entity_poly.entity_id
_entity_poly.type
_entity_poly.pdbx_seq_one_letter_code
_entity_poly.pdbx_strand_id
1 'polypeptide(L)'
;MPKTPIQDQFPQAQSPRPHNWLLVIAVIALAVLPLAFVRGEYGGADGQAQHAVAEIRPDYQPWFNHLFTPASGEIESLLFASQAALGAGVIGYVIGLYKGRTQ
;
A
#
# COMPACT_ATOMS: atom_id res chain seq x y z
N MET A 1 17.45 -33.82 47.96
CA MET A 1 17.63 -33.45 46.54
C MET A 1 16.46 -32.56 46.12
N PRO A 2 16.65 -31.25 45.99
CA PRO A 2 15.64 -30.37 45.41
C PRO A 2 15.61 -30.57 43.88
N LYS A 3 14.43 -30.81 43.32
CA LYS A 3 14.21 -30.87 41.87
C LYS A 3 14.11 -29.45 41.35
N THR A 4 14.98 -29.05 40.44
CA THR A 4 14.88 -27.79 39.70
C THR A 4 13.68 -27.86 38.75
N PRO A 5 12.70 -26.95 38.80
CA PRO A 5 11.61 -26.94 37.84
C PRO A 5 12.10 -26.31 36.53
N ILE A 6 12.11 -27.11 35.46
CA ILE A 6 12.21 -26.65 34.08
C ILE A 6 10.83 -26.09 33.72
N GLN A 7 10.60 -24.79 33.85
CA GLN A 7 9.28 -24.21 33.55
C GLN A 7 9.27 -23.01 32.60
N ASP A 8 10.36 -22.27 32.37
CA ASP A 8 10.23 -20.93 31.77
C ASP A 8 11.04 -20.72 30.48
N GLN A 9 10.93 -21.63 29.50
CA GLN A 9 11.45 -21.42 28.15
C GLN A 9 10.36 -21.56 27.09
N PHE A 10 9.28 -20.80 27.22
CA PHE A 10 8.36 -20.54 26.11
C PHE A 10 8.64 -19.13 25.57
N PRO A 11 8.83 -18.94 24.24
CA PRO A 11 9.04 -17.62 23.64
C PRO A 11 7.89 -16.68 24.02
N GLN A 12 8.21 -15.65 24.79
CA GLN A 12 7.24 -14.64 25.20
C GLN A 12 6.88 -13.80 23.97
N ALA A 13 5.62 -13.86 23.53
CA ALA A 13 5.13 -13.03 22.45
C ALA A 13 5.34 -11.55 22.80
N GLN A 14 6.13 -10.83 21.98
CA GLN A 14 6.46 -9.43 22.22
C GLN A 14 5.17 -8.59 22.26
N SER A 15 4.91 -7.93 23.39
CA SER A 15 3.78 -7.04 23.58
C SER A 15 3.87 -5.87 22.59
N PRO A 16 2.78 -5.49 21.90
CA PRO A 16 2.82 -4.32 21.03
C PRO A 16 3.16 -3.09 21.87
N ARG A 17 4.33 -2.50 21.62
CA ARG A 17 4.76 -1.30 22.33
C ARG A 17 3.75 -0.18 22.05
N PRO A 18 3.42 0.68 23.03
CA PRO A 18 2.45 1.76 22.85
C PRO A 18 2.82 2.71 21.69
N HIS A 19 4.11 2.80 21.34
CA HIS A 19 4.59 3.52 20.16
C HIS A 19 4.11 2.96 18.82
N ASN A 20 3.86 1.65 18.70
CA ASN A 20 3.38 1.06 17.45
C ASN A 20 1.95 1.50 17.14
N TRP A 21 1.13 1.69 18.17
CA TRP A 21 -0.23 2.23 18.01
C TRP A 21 -0.23 3.66 17.50
N LEU A 22 0.73 4.48 17.93
CA LEU A 22 0.93 5.83 17.39
C LEU A 22 1.20 5.79 15.88
N LEU A 23 2.06 4.86 15.43
CA LEU A 23 2.36 4.69 14.00
C LEU A 23 1.13 4.23 13.21
N VAL A 24 0.34 3.30 13.74
CA VAL A 24 -0.91 2.85 13.09
C VAL A 24 -1.90 4.01 12.95
N ILE A 25 -2.09 4.79 14.02
CA ILE A 25 -2.97 5.97 13.99
C ILE A 25 -2.46 7.00 12.96
N ALA A 26 -1.15 7.24 12.89
CA ALA A 26 -0.57 8.16 11.92
C ALA A 26 -0.81 7.69 10.46
N VAL A 27 -0.66 6.39 10.18
CA VAL A 27 -0.95 5.83 8.84
C VAL A 27 -2.44 5.96 8.49
N ILE A 28 -3.33 5.65 9.43
CA ILE A 28 -4.78 5.81 9.21
C ILE A 28 -5.12 7.28 8.97
N ALA A 29 -4.54 8.20 9.75
CA ALA A 29 -4.75 9.63 9.56
C ALA A 29 -4.26 10.09 8.17
N LEU A 30 -3.08 9.66 7.74
CA LEU A 30 -2.56 9.97 6.40
C LEU A 30 -3.45 9.43 5.27
N ALA A 31 -4.13 8.30 5.47
CA ALA A 31 -5.06 7.75 4.48
C ALA A 31 -6.43 8.44 4.50
N VAL A 32 -6.98 8.74 5.68
CA VAL A 32 -8.36 9.22 5.85
C VAL A 32 -8.48 10.74 5.75
N LEU A 33 -7.50 11.50 6.23
CA LEU A 33 -7.56 12.96 6.19
C LEU A 33 -7.71 13.51 4.75
N PRO A 34 -6.94 13.04 3.74
CA PRO A 34 -7.14 13.49 2.38
C PRO A 34 -8.56 13.20 1.88
N LEU A 35 -9.08 12.00 2.13
CA LEU A 35 -10.43 11.60 1.73
C LEU A 35 -11.54 12.45 2.38
N ALA A 36 -11.34 12.88 3.63
CA ALA A 36 -12.32 13.67 4.36
C ALA A 36 -12.30 15.16 3.97
N PHE A 37 -11.12 15.73 3.68
CA PHE A 37 -10.95 17.16 3.46
C PHE A 37 -10.79 17.57 1.99
N VAL A 38 -10.34 16.66 1.12
CA VAL A 38 -10.15 16.92 -0.31
C VAL A 38 -11.34 16.38 -1.09
N ARG A 39 -12.12 17.29 -1.67
CA ARG A 39 -13.18 16.96 -2.64
C ARG A 39 -12.61 17.14 -4.05
N GLY A 40 -12.10 16.07 -4.63
CA GLY A 40 -11.55 16.05 -5.98
C GLY A 40 -11.71 14.66 -6.60
N GLU A 41 -11.60 14.60 -7.93
CA GLU A 41 -11.51 13.31 -8.63
C GLU A 41 -10.14 12.70 -8.37
N TYR A 42 -10.13 11.53 -7.75
CA TYR A 42 -8.91 10.75 -7.49
C TYR A 42 -8.52 9.96 -8.77
N GLY A 43 -8.27 10.71 -9.84
CA GLY A 43 -7.83 10.15 -11.11
C GLY A 43 -6.34 9.78 -11.09
N GLY A 44 -5.96 8.82 -11.93
CA GLY A 44 -4.57 8.47 -12.15
C GLY A 44 -3.77 9.64 -12.76
N ALA A 45 -2.46 9.64 -12.55
CA ALA A 45 -1.56 10.67 -13.09
C ALA A 45 -1.57 10.71 -14.64
N ASP A 46 -1.85 9.59 -15.29
CA ASP A 46 -1.86 9.49 -16.76
C ASP A 46 -2.97 10.35 -17.40
N GLY A 47 -4.18 10.36 -16.82
CA GLY A 47 -5.28 11.19 -17.33
C GLY A 47 -4.95 12.68 -17.29
N GLN A 48 -4.32 13.14 -16.22
CA GLN A 48 -3.85 14.53 -16.10
C GLN A 48 -2.77 14.87 -17.12
N ALA A 49 -1.85 13.93 -17.39
CA ALA A 49 -0.83 14.10 -18.42
C ALA A 49 -1.44 14.20 -19.83
N GLN A 50 -2.43 13.36 -20.15
CA GLN A 50 -3.13 13.43 -21.43
C GLN A 50 -3.83 14.77 -21.64
N HIS A 51 -4.53 15.28 -20.61
CA HIS A 51 -5.17 16.60 -20.67
C HIS A 51 -4.17 17.73 -20.92
N ALA A 52 -3.05 17.73 -20.20
CA ALA A 52 -2.01 18.74 -20.37
C ALA A 52 -1.37 18.68 -21.77
N VAL A 53 -1.13 17.48 -22.30
CA VAL A 53 -0.58 17.31 -23.66
C VAL A 53 -1.55 17.81 -24.73
N ALA A 54 -2.85 17.51 -24.59
CA ALA A 54 -3.88 17.98 -25.50
C ALA A 54 -4.02 19.51 -25.51
N GLU A 55 -3.81 20.17 -24.37
CA GLU A 55 -3.85 21.63 -24.25
C GLU A 55 -2.61 22.30 -24.87
N ILE A 56 -1.41 21.74 -24.66
CA ILE A 56 -0.15 22.30 -25.17
C ILE A 56 0.00 22.05 -26.68
N ARG A 57 -0.47 20.90 -27.18
CA ARG A 57 -0.36 20.50 -28.60
C ARG A 57 -1.64 19.80 -29.08
N PRO A 58 -2.64 20.54 -29.56
CA PRO A 58 -3.91 19.96 -30.02
C PRO A 58 -3.76 19.02 -31.22
N ASP A 59 -2.71 19.20 -32.03
CA ASP A 59 -2.43 18.34 -33.20
C ASP A 59 -1.59 17.09 -32.86
N TYR A 60 -1.32 16.83 -31.56
CA TYR A 60 -0.49 15.71 -31.15
C TYR A 60 -1.20 14.38 -31.38
N GLN A 61 -0.56 13.50 -32.14
CA GLN A 61 -1.00 12.12 -32.35
C GLN A 61 -0.22 11.18 -31.43
N PRO A 62 -0.89 10.28 -30.69
CA PRO A 62 -0.22 9.27 -29.87
C PRO A 62 0.73 8.42 -30.73
N TRP A 63 2.00 8.36 -30.33
CA TRP A 63 3.01 7.51 -31.01
C TRP A 63 2.89 6.03 -30.61
N PHE A 64 2.05 5.72 -29.62
CA PHE A 64 1.74 4.38 -29.15
C PHE A 64 0.24 4.25 -28.91
N ASN A 65 -0.35 3.16 -29.40
CA ASN A 65 -1.74 2.82 -29.13
C ASN A 65 -1.79 1.66 -28.13
N HIS A 66 -2.65 1.76 -27.13
CA HIS A 66 -2.81 0.72 -26.12
C HIS A 66 -3.25 -0.58 -26.80
N LEU A 67 -2.45 -1.64 -26.65
CA LEU A 67 -2.79 -2.98 -27.16
C LEU A 67 -4.00 -3.58 -26.41
N PHE A 68 -4.29 -3.07 -25.21
CA PHE A 68 -5.41 -3.43 -24.38
C PHE A 68 -5.96 -2.18 -23.70
N THR A 69 -7.21 -1.83 -24.01
CA THR A 69 -7.99 -0.82 -23.30
C THR A 69 -8.96 -1.53 -22.34
N PRO A 70 -8.86 -1.34 -21.02
CA PRO A 70 -9.83 -1.90 -20.10
C PRO A 70 -11.24 -1.34 -20.42
N ALA A 71 -12.26 -2.18 -20.28
CA ALA A 71 -13.64 -1.82 -20.64
C ALA A 71 -14.25 -0.70 -19.77
N SER A 72 -13.60 -0.36 -18.65
CA SER A 72 -13.97 0.73 -17.73
C SER A 72 -12.75 1.16 -16.91
N GLY A 73 -12.69 2.44 -16.53
CA GLY A 73 -11.67 2.98 -15.61
C GLY A 73 -11.74 2.37 -14.19
N GLU A 74 -12.87 1.75 -13.83
CA GLU A 74 -12.99 0.99 -12.57
C GLU A 74 -12.13 -0.27 -12.60
N ILE A 75 -12.05 -0.95 -13.74
CA ILE A 75 -11.25 -2.18 -13.90
C ILE A 75 -9.76 -1.83 -13.82
N GLU A 76 -9.36 -0.70 -14.40
CA GLU A 76 -8.00 -0.16 -14.29
C GLU A 76 -7.63 0.11 -12.84
N SER A 77 -8.50 0.84 -12.12
CA SER A 77 -8.31 1.16 -10.71
C SER A 77 -8.23 -0.09 -9.83
N LEU A 78 -9.06 -1.10 -10.09
CA LEU A 78 -9.03 -2.39 -9.39
C LEU A 78 -7.75 -3.18 -9.64
N LEU A 79 -7.22 -3.15 -10.87
CA LEU A 79 -5.97 -3.81 -11.21
C LEU A 79 -4.78 -3.15 -10.48
N PHE A 80 -4.74 -1.81 -10.48
CA PHE A 80 -3.74 -1.06 -9.70
C PHE A 80 -3.85 -1.32 -8.19
N ALA A 81 -5.07 -1.29 -7.64
CA ALA A 81 -5.30 -1.57 -6.22
C ALA A 81 -4.87 -3.00 -5.84
N SER A 82 -5.12 -3.99 -6.72
CA SER A 82 -4.68 -5.38 -6.51
C SER A 82 -3.16 -5.50 -6.54
N GLN A 83 -2.49 -4.84 -7.48
CA GLN A 83 -1.03 -4.82 -7.55
C GLN A 83 -0.43 -4.18 -6.29
N ALA A 84 -0.99 -3.06 -5.83
CA ALA A 84 -0.56 -2.39 -4.60
C ALA A 84 -0.77 -3.29 -3.37
N ALA A 85 -1.92 -3.96 -3.26
CA ALA A 85 -2.22 -4.87 -2.15
C ALA A 85 -1.26 -6.07 -2.12
N LEU A 86 -0.99 -6.69 -3.28
CA LEU A 86 -0.03 -7.79 -3.39
C LEU A 86 1.39 -7.32 -3.06
N GLY A 87 1.83 -6.16 -3.57
CA GLY A 87 3.14 -5.60 -3.27
C GLY A 87 3.33 -5.32 -1.78
N ALA A 88 2.33 -4.70 -1.14
CA ALA A 88 2.32 -4.46 0.30
C ALA A 88 2.34 -5.78 1.10
N GLY A 89 1.59 -6.78 0.66
CA GLY A 89 1.57 -8.12 1.27
C GLY A 89 2.93 -8.82 1.21
N VAL A 90 3.62 -8.79 0.06
CA VAL A 90 4.96 -9.36 -0.09
C VAL A 90 5.97 -8.65 0.81
N ILE A 91 6.00 -7.31 0.81
CA ILE A 91 6.90 -6.53 1.67
C ILE A 91 6.65 -6.84 3.14
N GLY A 92 5.37 -6.85 3.55
CA GLY A 92 4.97 -7.18 4.92
C GLY A 92 5.39 -8.59 5.33
N TYR A 93 5.20 -9.58 4.45
CA TYR A 93 5.63 -10.96 4.69
C TYR A 93 7.15 -11.07 4.85
N VAL A 94 7.92 -10.46 3.96
CA VAL A 94 9.39 -10.49 4.00
C VAL A 94 9.92 -9.86 5.29
N ILE A 95 9.43 -8.66 5.66
CA ILE A 95 9.80 -8.00 6.92
C ILE A 95 9.43 -8.89 8.13
N GLY A 96 8.24 -9.51 8.09
CA GLY A 96 7.79 -10.44 9.12
C GLY A 96 8.71 -11.65 9.27
N LEU A 97 9.11 -12.26 8.16
CA LEU A 97 9.99 -13.43 8.10
C LEU A 97 11.38 -13.11 8.65
N TYR A 98 11.97 -11.98 8.26
CA TYR A 98 13.26 -11.54 8.80
C TYR A 98 13.21 -11.24 10.30
N LYS A 99 12.12 -10.63 10.78
CA LYS A 99 11.94 -10.39 12.23
C LYS A 99 11.77 -11.70 13.01
N GLY A 100 11.06 -12.68 12.45
CA GLY A 100 10.88 -14.02 13.03
C GLY A 100 12.18 -14.85 13.08
N ARG A 101 13.11 -14.64 12.14
CA ARG A 101 14.43 -15.30 12.13
C ARG A 101 15.45 -14.72 13.11
N THR A 102 15.20 -13.53 13.65
CA THR A 102 16.13 -12.81 14.54
C THR A 102 15.80 -13.04 16.02
N GLN A 103 14.76 -13.81 16.32
CA GLN A 103 14.47 -14.37 17.65
C GLN A 103 14.80 -15.86 17.67
#